data_AF-A0A8H7GT70-F1
#
_entry.id   AF-A0A8H7GT70-F1
#
_cell.length_a   1.000
_cell.length_b   1.000
_cell.length_c   1.000
_cell.angle_alpha   90.00
_cell.angle_beta   90.00
_cell.angle_gamma   90.00
#
_symmetry.space_group_name_H-M   'P 1'
#
loop_
_entity.id
_entity.type
_entity.pdbx_description
1 polymer ?
#
loop_
_entity_poly.entity_id
_entity_poly.type
_entity_poly.pdbx_seq_one_letter_code
_entity_poly.pdbx_strand_id
1 'polypeptide(L)'
;MGNVMSQSFAPECTNAKLEYDDCFNKWYTEKFLQGKSLHNECTDLWDNYITCVNTALASHRIKPMLDQAREDQPFSEELKSGEKK
;
A
#
# COMPACT_ATOMS: atom_id res chain seq x y z
N MET A 1 22.81 9.40 10.06
CA MET A 1 22.81 8.67 8.78
C MET A 1 21.39 8.76 8.28
N GLY A 2 21.17 9.55 7.22
CA GLY A 2 19.90 10.22 6.94
C GLY A 2 18.74 9.27 6.61
N ASN A 3 17.54 9.69 6.99
CA ASN A 3 16.27 9.12 6.56
C ASN A 3 16.17 9.23 5.03
N VAL A 4 16.61 8.22 4.29
CA VAL A 4 16.36 8.13 2.86
C VAL A 4 15.03 7.40 2.69
N MET A 5 13.97 8.18 2.48
CA MET A 5 12.65 7.62 2.21
C MET A 5 12.57 7.07 0.79
N SER A 6 11.77 6.02 0.59
CA SER A 6 11.61 5.37 -0.71
C SER A 6 10.98 6.33 -1.72
N GLN A 7 11.55 6.38 -2.92
CA GLN A 7 10.94 7.07 -4.06
C GLN A 7 9.80 6.23 -4.65
N SER A 8 8.85 6.90 -5.32
CA SER A 8 7.90 6.22 -6.20
C SER A 8 8.57 5.90 -7.54
N PHE A 9 8.09 4.89 -8.26
CA PHE A 9 8.56 4.63 -9.64
C PHE A 9 8.23 5.81 -10.58
N ALA A 10 7.18 6.56 -10.25
CA ALA A 10 6.79 7.81 -10.89
C ALA A 10 7.24 8.97 -9.99
N PRO A 11 8.30 9.72 -10.35
CA PRO A 11 8.88 10.76 -9.50
C PRO A 11 7.87 11.80 -9.02
N GLU A 12 6.91 12.17 -9.86
CA GLU A 12 5.80 13.08 -9.57
C GLU A 12 4.90 12.61 -8.41
N CYS A 13 4.81 11.30 -8.18
CA CYS A 13 4.02 10.75 -7.07
C CYS A 13 4.82 10.63 -5.77
N THR A 14 6.12 10.98 -5.76
CA THR A 14 6.98 10.75 -4.59
C THR A 14 6.54 11.59 -3.40
N ASN A 15 6.17 12.86 -3.58
CA ASN A 15 5.76 13.69 -2.45
C ASN A 15 4.48 13.13 -1.77
N ALA A 16 3.44 12.83 -2.57
CA ALA A 16 2.21 12.22 -2.06
C ALA A 16 2.46 10.86 -1.37
N LYS A 17 3.42 10.07 -1.87
CA LYS A 17 3.87 8.83 -1.21
C LYS A 17 4.43 9.10 0.19
N LEU A 18 5.32 10.09 0.33
CA LEU A 18 5.95 10.40 1.61
C LEU A 18 4.92 10.83 2.65
N GLU A 19 3.98 11.70 2.27
CA GLU A 19 2.92 12.16 3.16
C GLU A 19 2.02 11.01 3.61
N TYR A 20 1.62 10.13 2.68
CA TYR A 20 0.83 8.94 2.99
C TYR A 20 1.59 7.96 3.89
N ASP A 21 2.84 7.62 3.55
CA ASP A 21 3.67 6.67 4.30
C ASP A 21 3.89 7.15 5.74
N ASP A 22 4.18 8.45 5.94
CA ASP A 22 4.36 9.02 7.27
C ASP A 22 3.09 8.92 8.12
N CYS A 23 1.92 9.22 7.53
CA CYS A 23 0.63 9.04 8.21
C CYS A 23 0.37 7.56 8.53
N PHE A 24 0.53 6.68 7.55
CA PHE A 24 0.29 5.25 7.70
C PHE A 24 1.20 4.62 8.76
N ASN A 25 2.50 4.94 8.75
CA ASN A 25 3.47 4.38 9.70
C ASN A 25 3.10 4.72 11.15
N LYS A 26 2.65 5.96 11.39
CA LYS A 26 2.16 6.39 12.69
C LYS A 26 0.89 5.64 13.08
N TRP A 27 -0.12 5.65 12.21
CA TRP A 27 -1.39 4.96 12.45
C TRP A 27 -1.20 3.46 12.69
N TYR A 28 -0.35 2.81 11.88
CA TYR A 28 -0.08 1.39 11.96
C TYR A 28 0.53 1.02 13.32
N THR A 29 1.54 1.77 13.77
CA THR A 29 2.25 1.51 15.03
C THR A 29 1.45 1.89 16.27
N GLU A 30 0.76 3.04 16.25
CA GLU A 30 0.09 3.58 17.43
C GLU A 30 -1.36 3.10 17.59
N LYS A 31 -2.00 2.68 16.49
CA LYS A 31 -3.43 2.34 16.48
C LYS A 31 -3.67 0.89 16.08
N PHE A 32 -3.25 0.50 14.87
CA PHE A 32 -3.57 -0.82 14.33
C PHE A 32 -2.94 -1.95 15.14
N LEU A 33 -1.61 -1.93 15.30
CA LEU A 33 -0.88 -2.95 16.07
C LEU A 33 -1.26 -2.98 17.56
N GLN A 34 -1.76 -1.87 18.10
CA GLN A 34 -2.22 -1.78 19.48
C GLN A 34 -3.70 -2.18 19.64
N GLY A 35 -4.38 -2.57 18.57
CA GLY A 35 -5.80 -2.96 18.59
C GLY A 35 -6.76 -1.80 18.88
N LYS A 36 -6.33 -0.55 18.70
CA LYS A 36 -7.11 0.65 19.06
C LYS A 36 -8.00 1.15 17.94
N SER A 37 -7.65 0.89 16.69
CA SER A 37 -8.46 1.27 15.53
C SER A 37 -8.20 0.35 14.34
N LEU A 38 -9.26 0.01 13.62
CA LEU A 38 -9.20 -0.58 12.28
C LEU A 38 -9.53 0.45 11.18
N HIS A 39 -9.97 1.64 11.57
CA HIS A 39 -10.29 2.70 10.63
C HIS A 39 -9.01 3.42 10.21
N ASN A 40 -8.75 3.45 8.90
CA ASN A 40 -7.60 4.13 8.31
C ASN A 40 -7.87 5.65 8.25
N GLU A 41 -7.19 6.40 9.12
CA GLU A 41 -7.29 7.86 9.20
C GLU A 41 -6.52 8.58 8.07
N CYS A 42 -5.77 7.86 7.24
CA CYS A 42 -4.94 8.39 6.16
C CYS A 42 -5.61 8.31 4.78
N THR A 43 -6.94 8.16 4.73
CA THR A 43 -7.68 7.87 3.48
C THR A 43 -7.51 8.98 2.44
N ASP A 44 -7.58 10.26 2.83
CA ASP A 44 -7.42 11.37 1.87
C ASP A 44 -6.00 11.41 1.26
N LEU A 45 -4.97 11.14 2.08
CA LEU A 45 -3.59 11.05 1.62
C LEU A 45 -3.38 9.85 0.71
N TRP A 46 -4.02 8.72 1.04
CA TRP A 46 -4.03 7.53 0.22
C TRP A 46 -4.65 7.82 -1.15
N ASP A 47 -5.82 8.45 -1.19
CA ASP A 47 -6.54 8.73 -2.44
C ASP A 47 -5.71 9.62 -3.37
N ASN A 48 -5.03 10.63 -2.83
CA ASN A 48 -4.11 11.46 -3.59
C ASN A 48 -2.93 10.65 -4.17
N TYR A 49 -2.29 9.83 -3.33
CA TYR A 49 -1.15 9.01 -3.73
C TYR A 49 -1.54 7.95 -4.77
N ILE A 50 -2.58 7.16 -4.49
CA ILE A 50 -2.99 6.03 -5.33
C ILE A 50 -3.55 6.50 -6.67
N THR A 51 -4.22 7.66 -6.71
CA THR A 51 -4.68 8.27 -7.96
C THR A 51 -3.49 8.63 -8.86
N CYS A 52 -2.43 9.23 -8.30
CA CYS A 52 -1.20 9.53 -9.04
C CYS A 52 -0.55 8.25 -9.57
N VAL A 53 -0.38 7.24 -8.70
CA VAL A 53 0.23 5.95 -9.05
C VAL A 53 -0.54 5.22 -10.14
N ASN A 54 -1.87 5.13 -10.03
CA ASN A 54 -2.70 4.47 -11.03
C ASN A 54 -2.67 5.18 -12.39
N THR A 55 -2.62 6.51 -12.36
CA THR A 55 -2.48 7.32 -13.57
C THR A 55 -1.14 7.02 -14.26
N ALA A 56 -0.04 7.01 -13.50
CA ALA A 56 1.26 6.65 -14.04
C ALA A 56 1.28 5.20 -14.56
N LEU A 57 0.81 4.24 -13.77
CA LEU A 57 0.73 2.80 -14.12
C LEU A 57 -0.01 2.53 -15.41
N ALA A 58 -1.05 3.31 -15.75
CA ALA A 58 -1.79 3.17 -17.00
C ALA A 58 -0.90 3.30 -18.24
N SER A 59 0.20 4.06 -18.15
CA SER A 59 1.18 4.21 -19.23
C SER A 59 2.28 3.14 -19.26
N HIS A 60 2.37 2.29 -18.23
CA HIS A 60 3.41 1.28 -18.11
C HIS A 60 2.95 -0.11 -18.56
N ARG A 61 3.80 -0.77 -19.36
CA ARG A 61 3.55 -2.13 -19.89
C ARG A 61 3.44 -3.22 -18.83
N ILE A 62 3.85 -2.95 -17.59
CA ILE A 62 3.75 -3.90 -16.48
C ILE A 62 2.33 -4.04 -15.95
N LYS A 63 1.43 -3.07 -16.23
CA LYS A 63 0.08 -3.04 -15.66
C LYS A 63 -0.70 -4.35 -15.84
N PRO A 64 -0.75 -4.99 -17.04
CA PRO A 64 -1.47 -6.25 -17.19
C PRO A 64 -0.93 -7.39 -16.31
N MET A 65 0.40 -7.47 -16.15
CA MET A 65 1.03 -8.48 -15.28
C MET A 65 0.77 -8.19 -13.81
N LEU A 66 0.79 -6.91 -13.41
CA LEU A 66 0.46 -6.48 -12.06
C LEU A 66 -1.02 -6.78 -11.73
N ASP A 67 -1.94 -6.51 -12.66
CA ASP A 67 -3.36 -6.78 -12.48
C ASP A 67 -3.61 -8.29 -12.31
N GLN A 68 -3.00 -9.13 -13.16
CA GLN A 68 -3.07 -10.57 -13.03
C GLN A 68 -2.54 -11.05 -11.67
N ALA A 69 -1.37 -10.57 -11.25
CA ALA A 69 -0.77 -10.95 -9.97
C ALA A 69 -1.60 -10.50 -8.74
N ARG A 70 -2.44 -9.48 -8.87
CA ARG A 70 -3.34 -9.02 -7.80
C ARG A 70 -4.59 -9.89 -7.66
N GLU A 71 -4.98 -10.60 -8.72
CA GLU A 71 -6.10 -11.56 -8.68
C GLU A 71 -5.67 -12.88 -8.03
N ASP A 72 -4.38 -13.23 -8.14
CA ASP A 72 -3.81 -14.41 -7.50
C ASP A 72 -4.05 -14.37 -5.98
N GLN A 73 -4.50 -15.49 -5.39
CA GLN A 73 -4.70 -15.65 -3.95
C GLN A 73 -3.64 -16.59 -3.37
N PRO A 74 -2.37 -16.15 -3.21
CA PRO A 74 -1.25 -17.04 -2.89
C PRO A 74 -1.38 -17.76 -1.54
N PHE A 75 -2.16 -17.20 -0.61
CA PHE A 75 -2.37 -17.76 0.72
C PHE A 75 -3.68 -18.56 0.88
N SER A 76 -4.47 -18.70 -0.20
CA SER A 76 -5.79 -19.38 -0.14
C SER A 76 -5.71 -20.85 0.30
N GLU A 77 -4.62 -21.55 -0.05
CA GLU A 77 -4.39 -22.93 0.38
C GLU A 77 -3.88 -23.03 1.83
N GLU A 78 -3.18 -22.01 2.33
CA GLU A 78 -2.69 -21.96 3.72
C GLU A 78 -3.84 -21.74 4.71
N LEU A 79 -4.83 -20.90 4.36
CA LEU A 79 -6.06 -20.70 5.14
C LEU A 79 -6.86 -22.01 5.28
N LYS A 80 -6.97 -22.81 4.23
CA LYS A 80 -7.64 -24.13 4.27
C LYS A 80 -6.90 -25.15 5.16
N SER A 81 -5.58 -25.00 5.32
CA SER A 81 -4.79 -25.88 6.18
C SER A 81 -4.86 -25.51 7.66
N GLY A 82 -5.05 -24.22 7.97
CA GLY A 82 -5.18 -23.70 9.34
C GLY A 82 -6.53 -23.97 10.01
N GLU A 83 -7.58 -24.26 9.23
CA GLU A 83 -8.92 -24.60 9.75
C GLU A 83 -9.08 -26.08 10.18
N LYS A 84 -8.05 -26.92 10.01
CA LYS A 84 -8.06 -28.34 10.42
C LYS A 84 -7.42 -28.59 11.79
N LYS A 85 -7.62 -27.70 12.76
CA LYS A 85 -7.23 -27.97 14.15
C LYS A 85 -8.39 -27.78 15.12
#